data_AF-A0A1H2M4M0-F1
#
_entry.id   AF-A0A1H2M4M0-F1
#
_cell.length_a   1.000
_cell.length_b   1.000
_cell.length_c   1.000
_cell.angle_alpha   90.00
_cell.angle_beta   90.00
_cell.angle_gamma   90.00
#
_symmetry.space_group_name_H-M   'P 1'
#
loop_
_entity.id
_entity.type
_entity.pdbx_description
1 polymer ?
#
loop_
_entity_poly.entity_id
_entity_poly.type
_entity_poly.pdbx_seq_one_letter_code
_entity_poly.pdbx_strand_id
1 'polypeptide(L)'
;MLTATQHQRVDRYLAELAGALGALPESERDDVVAGVREHVEAALTGRSPVTDADVDEVLRALGDPLAIAAEATGDDGTGGGPGAAGVAGAAGVAGSEDGRRRDVPVLQRDWVPGAVVVALLLGPLVLPFFVSFGGILLLPFLLVTGWSLLWISPLWTVGEKFAGTFLLPATGVVFFTFSFMSGGGTEVCSGSGSSDGTYNEACRTEGAVITPIAAWAVLGAVAVVAVVTAVVLYRNGRRRAAELAQSFSTGA
;
A
#
# COMPACT_ATOMS: atom_id res chain seq x y z
N MET A 1 -29.54 -14.90 -4.62
CA MET A 1 -28.95 -16.25 -4.46
C MET A 1 -28.97 -16.92 -5.80
N LEU A 2 -27.83 -17.46 -6.24
CA LEU A 2 -27.73 -18.19 -7.50
C LEU A 2 -28.42 -19.55 -7.38
N THR A 3 -29.00 -20.03 -8.47
CA THR A 3 -29.54 -21.38 -8.55
C THR A 3 -28.42 -22.40 -8.74
N ALA A 4 -28.71 -23.69 -8.48
CA ALA A 4 -27.73 -24.76 -8.67
C ALA A 4 -27.22 -24.85 -10.13
N THR A 5 -28.09 -24.55 -11.11
CA THR A 5 -27.72 -24.53 -12.53
C THR A 5 -26.80 -23.37 -12.88
N GLN A 6 -27.00 -22.20 -12.26
CA GLN A 6 -26.13 -21.04 -12.43
C GLN A 6 -24.73 -21.30 -11.85
N HIS A 7 -24.66 -21.85 -10.64
CA HIS A 7 -23.39 -22.26 -10.03
C HIS A 7 -22.64 -23.24 -10.93
N GLN A 8 -23.32 -24.27 -11.44
CA GLN A 8 -22.71 -25.26 -12.33
C GLN A 8 -22.11 -24.66 -13.61
N ARG A 9 -22.71 -23.60 -14.18
CA ARG A 9 -22.15 -22.93 -15.36
C ARG A 9 -20.89 -22.14 -15.02
N VAL A 10 -20.92 -21.36 -13.93
CA VAL A 10 -19.76 -20.59 -13.48
C VAL A 10 -18.59 -21.53 -13.14
N ASP A 11 -18.87 -22.62 -12.42
CA ASP A 11 -17.84 -23.60 -12.06
C ASP A 11 -17.21 -24.27 -13.29
N ARG A 12 -18.01 -24.56 -14.32
CA ARG A 12 -17.50 -25.11 -15.59
C ARG A 12 -16.57 -24.11 -16.28
N TYR A 13 -16.97 -22.85 -16.37
CA TYR A 13 -16.14 -21.79 -16.97
C TYR A 13 -14.80 -21.62 -16.22
N LEU A 14 -14.84 -21.58 -14.89
CA LEU A 14 -13.64 -21.45 -14.07
C LEU A 14 -12.73 -22.69 -14.16
N ALA A 15 -13.30 -23.89 -14.30
CA ALA A 15 -12.52 -25.12 -14.51
C ALA A 15 -11.83 -25.14 -15.88
N GLU A 16 -12.51 -24.66 -16.93
CA GLU A 16 -11.92 -24.52 -18.27
C GLU A 16 -10.77 -23.50 -18.26
N LEU A 17 -10.96 -22.34 -17.61
CA LEU A 17 -9.91 -21.34 -17.42
C LEU A 17 -8.71 -21.90 -16.64
N ALA A 18 -8.96 -22.60 -15.52
CA ALA A 18 -7.89 -23.21 -14.72
C ALA A 18 -7.09 -24.26 -15.50
N GLY A 19 -7.76 -25.02 -16.37
CA GLY A 19 -7.09 -25.96 -17.28
C GLY A 19 -6.22 -25.25 -18.33
N ALA A 20 -6.73 -24.16 -18.91
CA ALA A 20 -6.03 -23.37 -19.92
C ALA A 20 -4.78 -22.66 -19.37
N LEU A 21 -4.84 -22.20 -18.11
CA LEU A 21 -3.70 -21.64 -17.37
C LEU A 21 -2.68 -22.69 -16.91
N GLY A 22 -2.71 -23.90 -17.48
CA GLY A 22 -1.88 -25.04 -17.10
C GLY A 22 -0.38 -24.79 -17.11
N ALA A 23 0.08 -23.85 -17.94
CA ALA A 23 1.48 -23.46 -18.07
C ALA A 23 1.99 -22.56 -16.92
N LEU A 24 1.09 -21.89 -16.19
CA LEU A 24 1.47 -21.05 -15.05
C LEU A 24 1.78 -21.88 -13.80
N PRO A 25 2.64 -21.37 -12.89
CA PRO A 25 2.76 -21.88 -11.53
C PRO A 25 1.39 -21.99 -10.86
N GLU A 26 1.21 -23.03 -10.03
CA GLU A 26 -0.08 -23.31 -9.35
C GLU A 26 -0.60 -22.11 -8.56
N SER A 27 0.27 -21.40 -7.83
CA SER A 27 -0.12 -20.21 -7.07
C SER A 27 -0.64 -19.08 -7.95
N GLU A 28 -0.01 -18.82 -9.11
CA GLU A 28 -0.44 -17.74 -10.01
C GLU A 28 -1.76 -18.08 -10.69
N ARG A 29 -1.95 -19.34 -11.05
CA ARG A 29 -3.20 -19.85 -11.60
C ARG A 29 -4.36 -19.69 -10.63
N ASP A 30 -4.15 -20.06 -9.37
CA ASP A 30 -5.16 -19.93 -8.32
C ASP A 30 -5.54 -18.47 -8.09
N ASP A 31 -4.56 -17.57 -8.10
CA ASP A 31 -4.78 -16.13 -7.97
C ASP A 31 -5.63 -15.58 -9.12
N VAL A 32 -5.34 -15.96 -10.37
CA VAL A 32 -6.12 -15.53 -11.55
C VAL A 32 -7.55 -16.06 -11.49
N VAL A 33 -7.73 -17.35 -11.18
CA VAL A 33 -9.07 -17.96 -11.08
C VAL A 33 -9.88 -17.34 -9.94
N ALA A 34 -9.24 -17.04 -8.80
CA ALA A 34 -9.87 -16.34 -7.70
C ALA A 34 -10.31 -14.92 -8.08
N GLY A 35 -9.47 -14.17 -8.80
CA GLY A 35 -9.81 -12.84 -9.28
C GLY A 35 -10.99 -12.83 -10.25
N VAL A 36 -11.05 -13.78 -11.18
CA VAL A 36 -12.19 -13.92 -12.11
C VAL A 36 -13.46 -14.28 -11.36
N ARG A 37 -13.38 -15.16 -10.35
CA ARG A 37 -14.53 -15.49 -9.49
C ARG A 37 -15.07 -14.25 -8.78
N GLU A 38 -14.19 -13.45 -8.16
CA GLU A 38 -14.58 -12.20 -7.50
C GLU A 38 -15.25 -11.23 -8.49
N HIS A 39 -14.74 -11.13 -9.73
CA HIS A 39 -15.34 -10.28 -10.76
C HIS A 39 -16.75 -10.73 -11.16
N VAL A 40 -16.97 -12.04 -11.31
CA VAL A 40 -18.30 -12.62 -11.58
C VAL A 40 -19.26 -12.29 -10.44
N GLU A 41 -18.84 -12.50 -9.19
CA GLU A 41 -19.66 -12.22 -8.01
C GLU A 41 -20.01 -10.73 -7.90
N ALA A 42 -19.04 -9.84 -8.14
CA ALA A 42 -19.24 -8.39 -8.15
C ALA A 42 -20.23 -7.95 -9.25
N ALA A 43 -20.10 -8.50 -10.46
CA ALA A 43 -20.98 -8.19 -11.57
C ALA A 43 -22.44 -8.64 -11.34
N LEU A 44 -22.63 -9.73 -10.58
CA LEU A 44 -23.95 -10.27 -10.25
C LEU A 44 -24.61 -9.61 -9.02
N THR A 45 -23.82 -9.01 -8.12
CA THR A 45 -24.31 -8.43 -6.85
C THR A 45 -25.34 -7.30 -7.06
N GLY A 46 -25.30 -6.59 -8.20
CA GLY A 46 -26.26 -5.52 -8.53
C GLY A 46 -27.57 -6.00 -9.16
N ARG A 47 -27.71 -7.30 -9.45
CA ARG A 47 -28.86 -7.85 -10.18
C ARG A 47 -29.73 -8.67 -9.22
N SER A 48 -30.99 -8.27 -9.02
CA SER A 48 -31.93 -9.02 -8.18
C SER A 48 -33.34 -8.96 -8.77
N PRO A 49 -33.93 -10.11 -9.18
CA PRO A 49 -33.37 -11.47 -9.12
C PRO A 49 -32.27 -11.71 -10.19
N VAL A 50 -31.30 -12.57 -9.89
CA VAL A 50 -30.30 -13.01 -10.89
C VAL A 50 -30.90 -14.09 -11.78
N THR A 51 -30.96 -13.82 -13.08
CA THR A 51 -31.48 -14.77 -14.10
C THR A 51 -30.34 -15.51 -14.80
N ASP A 52 -30.67 -16.62 -15.48
CA ASP A 52 -29.69 -17.35 -16.29
C ASP A 52 -29.11 -16.48 -17.42
N ALA A 53 -29.94 -15.58 -17.99
CA ALA A 53 -29.51 -14.63 -19.02
C ALA A 53 -28.49 -13.62 -18.48
N ASP A 54 -28.59 -13.23 -17.21
CA ASP A 54 -27.62 -12.35 -16.57
C ASP A 54 -26.26 -13.03 -16.41
N VAL A 55 -26.26 -14.31 -16.01
CA VAL A 55 -25.01 -15.10 -15.91
C VAL A 55 -24.39 -15.27 -17.29
N ASP A 56 -25.17 -15.60 -18.31
CA ASP A 56 -24.69 -15.75 -19.68
C ASP A 56 -24.14 -14.42 -20.23
N GLU A 57 -24.76 -13.29 -19.88
CA GLU A 57 -24.25 -11.96 -20.25
C GLU A 57 -22.92 -11.64 -19.56
N VAL A 58 -22.79 -11.94 -18.26
CA VAL A 58 -21.54 -11.74 -17.52
C VAL A 58 -20.42 -12.63 -18.07
N LEU A 59 -20.69 -13.92 -18.31
CA LEU A 59 -19.71 -14.84 -18.87
C LEU A 59 -19.32 -14.44 -20.31
N ARG A 60 -20.28 -13.99 -21.12
CA ARG A 60 -20.01 -13.46 -22.47
C ARG A 60 -19.19 -12.17 -22.43
N ALA A 61 -19.39 -11.32 -21.43
CA ALA A 61 -18.61 -10.11 -21.24
C ALA A 61 -17.16 -10.40 -20.81
N LEU A 62 -16.93 -11.49 -20.07
CA LEU A 62 -15.59 -11.97 -19.74
C LEU A 62 -14.85 -12.51 -20.96
N GLY A 63 -15.55 -13.18 -21.88
CA GLY A 63 -14.98 -13.68 -23.14
C GLY A 63 -14.71 -15.19 -23.14
N ASP A 64 -13.80 -15.62 -24.02
CA ASP A 64 -13.38 -17.02 -24.13
C ASP A 64 -12.28 -17.34 -23.09
N PRO A 65 -12.45 -18.35 -22.22
CA PRO A 65 -11.44 -18.70 -21.21
C PRO A 65 -10.07 -19.04 -21.82
N LEU A 66 -10.01 -19.57 -23.04
CA LEU A 66 -8.73 -19.87 -23.72
C LEU A 66 -8.01 -18.58 -24.15
N ALA A 67 -8.76 -17.58 -24.60
CA ALA A 67 -8.19 -16.28 -24.99
C ALA A 67 -7.62 -15.54 -23.76
N ILE A 68 -8.36 -15.55 -22.64
CA ILE A 68 -7.88 -14.98 -21.36
C ILE A 68 -6.60 -15.68 -20.91
N ALA A 69 -6.54 -17.01 -21.03
CA ALA A 69 -5.36 -17.76 -20.63
C ALA A 69 -4.14 -17.50 -21.53
N ALA A 70 -4.34 -17.35 -22.85
CA ALA A 70 -3.27 -17.00 -23.76
C ALA A 70 -2.67 -15.61 -23.42
N GLU A 71 -3.52 -14.63 -23.13
CA GLU A 71 -3.09 -13.30 -22.68
C GLU A 71 -2.35 -13.37 -21.32
N ALA A 72 -2.87 -14.14 -20.37
CA ALA A 72 -2.27 -14.28 -19.04
C ALA A 72 -0.92 -15.04 -19.05
N THR A 73 -0.74 -15.97 -19.97
CA THR A 73 0.52 -16.73 -20.12
C THR A 73 1.58 -15.98 -20.92
N GLY A 74 1.22 -14.84 -21.53
CA GLY A 74 2.11 -14.07 -22.40
C GLY A 74 2.47 -14.83 -23.68
N ASP A 75 1.61 -15.76 -24.11
CA ASP A 75 1.73 -16.38 -25.42
C ASP A 75 1.21 -15.40 -26.48
N ASP A 76 1.99 -14.35 -26.74
CA ASP A 76 1.68 -13.28 -27.69
C ASP A 76 1.65 -13.78 -29.17
N GLY A 77 1.58 -15.09 -29.40
CA GLY A 77 1.58 -15.71 -30.73
C GLY A 77 2.87 -15.51 -31.53
N THR A 78 3.92 -14.93 -30.92
CA THR A 78 5.22 -14.67 -31.57
C THR A 78 6.22 -15.82 -31.40
N GLY A 79 5.89 -16.83 -30.60
CA GLY A 79 6.73 -17.99 -30.32
C GLY A 79 6.50 -19.20 -31.25
N GLY A 80 6.98 -19.13 -32.50
CA GLY A 80 7.45 -20.35 -33.19
C GLY A 80 6.62 -20.91 -34.35
N GLY A 81 6.60 -20.19 -35.47
CA GLY A 81 6.45 -20.83 -36.79
C GLY A 81 7.83 -20.98 -37.47
N PRO A 82 8.31 -22.19 -37.82
CA PRO A 82 9.55 -22.32 -38.56
C PRO A 82 9.30 -22.04 -40.05
N GLY A 83 9.69 -20.83 -40.50
CA GLY A 83 9.96 -20.58 -41.91
C GLY A 83 9.40 -19.27 -42.47
N ALA A 84 10.30 -18.31 -42.71
CA ALA A 84 10.45 -17.66 -44.02
C ALA A 84 11.61 -16.67 -43.96
N ALA A 85 12.65 -16.97 -44.74
CA ALA A 85 13.69 -16.01 -45.10
C ALA A 85 13.12 -14.93 -46.04
N GLY A 86 13.57 -13.69 -45.85
CA GLY A 86 13.32 -12.56 -46.76
C GLY A 86 12.71 -11.37 -46.00
N VAL A 87 13.14 -10.12 -46.15
CA VAL A 87 14.00 -9.49 -47.15
C VAL A 87 14.62 -8.26 -46.46
N ALA A 88 15.91 -8.04 -46.70
CA ALA A 88 16.60 -6.81 -46.39
C ALA A 88 15.95 -5.63 -47.13
N GLY A 89 15.45 -4.66 -46.37
CA GLY A 89 14.93 -3.39 -46.88
C GLY A 89 15.39 -2.26 -45.98
N ALA A 90 16.55 -1.70 -46.31
CA ALA A 90 17.13 -0.54 -45.65
C ALA A 90 16.47 0.77 -46.10
N ALA A 91 16.68 1.79 -45.25
CA ALA A 91 16.70 3.22 -45.55
C ALA A 91 15.39 4.03 -45.44
N GLY A 92 15.32 4.79 -44.34
CA GLY A 92 15.06 6.23 -44.47
C GLY A 92 13.78 6.75 -43.81
N VAL A 93 13.76 6.88 -42.48
CA VAL A 93 13.04 7.98 -41.80
C VAL A 93 13.85 8.42 -40.57
N ALA A 94 14.88 9.21 -40.80
CA ALA A 94 15.46 10.07 -39.78
C ALA A 94 14.57 11.32 -39.68
N GLY A 95 13.61 11.31 -38.75
CA GLY A 95 12.65 12.39 -38.60
C GLY A 95 11.88 12.31 -37.29
N SER A 96 12.28 13.15 -36.33
CA SER A 96 11.55 13.52 -35.10
C SER A 96 11.53 12.51 -33.93
N GLU A 97 12.68 12.33 -33.28
CA GLU A 97 12.79 11.62 -31.99
C GLU A 97 12.43 12.48 -30.76
N ASP A 98 12.00 13.75 -30.91
CA ASP A 98 11.95 14.70 -29.76
C ASP A 98 10.53 15.10 -29.28
N GLY A 99 9.46 14.53 -29.84
CA GLY A 99 8.08 15.02 -29.61
C GLY A 99 7.18 14.14 -28.75
N ARG A 100 7.59 12.91 -28.43
CA ARG A 100 6.72 11.94 -27.74
C ARG A 100 7.39 11.39 -26.48
N ARG A 101 7.94 12.30 -25.66
CA ARG A 101 7.92 12.09 -24.21
C ARG A 101 6.46 11.92 -23.84
N ARG A 102 5.99 10.68 -23.78
CA ARG A 102 4.71 10.34 -23.15
C ARG A 102 4.73 11.00 -21.78
N ASP A 103 3.90 12.01 -21.60
CA ASP A 103 3.65 12.63 -20.30
C ASP A 103 3.04 11.57 -19.39
N VAL A 104 3.89 10.74 -18.80
CA VAL A 104 3.53 9.89 -17.70
C VAL A 104 3.06 10.82 -16.58
N PRO A 105 1.78 10.71 -16.14
CA PRO A 105 1.23 11.62 -15.15
C PRO A 105 2.16 11.65 -13.93
N VAL A 106 2.50 12.85 -13.45
CA VAL A 106 3.56 13.13 -12.48
C VAL A 106 3.44 12.28 -11.18
N LEU A 107 2.22 11.83 -10.89
CA LEU A 107 1.85 10.97 -9.76
C LEU A 107 2.28 9.48 -9.90
N GLN A 108 2.68 9.03 -11.09
CA GLN A 108 3.17 7.66 -11.34
C GLN A 108 4.70 7.53 -11.27
N ARG A 109 5.44 8.60 -10.98
CA ARG A 109 6.89 8.53 -10.89
C ARG A 109 7.33 7.71 -9.66
N ASP A 110 8.35 6.87 -9.86
CA ASP A 110 8.93 5.96 -8.84
C ASP A 110 9.38 6.62 -7.53
N TRP A 111 9.58 7.95 -7.52
CA TRP A 111 9.97 8.68 -6.32
C TRP A 111 8.79 8.91 -5.35
N VAL A 112 7.54 8.83 -5.80
CA VAL A 112 6.35 9.16 -4.99
C VAL A 112 6.22 8.26 -3.75
N PRO A 113 6.30 6.92 -3.85
CA PRO A 113 6.26 6.06 -2.67
C PRO A 113 7.40 6.34 -1.69
N GLY A 114 8.59 6.64 -2.22
CA GLY A 114 9.76 7.01 -1.42
C GLY A 114 9.53 8.31 -0.65
N ALA A 115 9.04 9.36 -1.32
CA ALA A 115 8.76 10.64 -0.68
C ALA A 115 7.66 10.55 0.38
N VAL A 116 6.61 9.76 0.16
CA VAL A 116 5.54 9.53 1.15
C VAL A 116 6.12 8.88 2.40
N VAL A 117 6.91 7.82 2.26
CA VAL A 117 7.53 7.12 3.39
C VAL A 117 8.52 8.02 4.13
N VAL A 118 9.36 8.76 3.41
CA VAL A 118 10.32 9.71 3.98
C VAL A 118 9.58 10.80 4.75
N ALA A 119 8.53 11.40 4.17
CA ALA A 119 7.73 12.43 4.85
C ALA A 119 7.04 11.90 6.10
N LEU A 120 6.53 10.66 6.06
CA LEU A 120 5.86 10.01 7.19
C LEU A 120 6.83 9.61 8.31
N LEU A 121 8.07 9.23 8.00
CA LEU A 121 9.10 8.90 8.99
C LEU A 121 9.78 10.15 9.58
N LEU A 122 10.11 11.14 8.75
CA LEU A 122 10.73 12.39 9.20
C LEU A 122 9.73 13.30 9.90
N GLY A 123 8.45 13.25 9.51
CA GLY A 123 7.40 14.08 10.08
C GLY A 123 7.43 14.12 11.61
N PRO A 124 7.29 12.98 12.32
CA PRO A 124 7.32 12.92 13.78
C PRO A 124 8.64 13.35 14.42
N LEU A 125 9.77 13.15 13.72
CA LEU A 125 11.12 13.45 14.23
C LEU A 125 11.44 14.95 14.13
N VAL A 126 10.94 15.60 13.08
CA VAL A 126 11.06 17.04 12.83
C VAL A 126 9.97 17.82 13.59
N LEU A 127 8.89 17.16 13.99
CA LEU A 127 7.75 17.71 14.72
C LEU A 127 8.10 18.45 16.03
N PRO A 128 8.85 17.86 16.99
CA PRO A 128 9.19 18.56 18.23
C PRO A 128 10.04 19.81 17.98
N PHE A 129 10.88 19.79 16.95
CA PHE A 129 11.67 20.95 16.54
C PHE A 129 10.77 22.09 16.06
N PHE A 130 9.78 21.81 15.20
CA PHE A 130 8.85 22.84 14.71
C PHE A 130 7.89 23.38 15.78
N VAL A 131 7.50 22.55 16.75
CA VAL A 131 6.67 22.99 17.89
C VAL A 131 7.39 24.11 18.67
N SER A 132 8.71 24.01 18.85
CA SER A 132 9.51 25.06 19.51
C SER A 132 9.56 26.39 18.74
N PHE A 133 9.32 26.40 17.44
CA PHE A 133 9.33 27.60 16.59
C PHE A 133 7.92 28.14 16.24
N GLY A 134 6.87 27.66 16.91
CA GLY A 134 5.48 28.08 16.61
C GLY A 134 4.86 27.41 15.38
N GLY A 135 5.50 26.35 14.85
CA GLY A 135 5.05 25.59 13.68
C GLY A 135 3.82 24.70 13.92
N ILE A 136 3.15 24.83 15.07
CA ILE A 136 2.00 23.99 15.43
C ILE A 136 0.83 24.13 14.44
N LEU A 137 0.73 25.28 13.75
CA LEU A 137 -0.29 25.53 12.72
C LEU A 137 0.01 24.83 11.38
N LEU A 138 1.27 24.50 11.10
CA LEU A 138 1.68 23.87 9.83
C LEU A 138 1.47 22.34 9.88
N LEU A 139 1.48 21.78 11.09
CA LEU A 139 1.29 20.36 11.38
C LEU A 139 -0.03 19.78 10.81
N PRO A 140 -1.22 20.35 11.07
CA PRO A 140 -2.46 19.81 10.51
C PRO A 140 -2.46 19.84 8.98
N PHE A 141 -1.85 20.86 8.36
CA PHE A 141 -1.74 20.93 6.90
C PHE A 141 -0.85 19.83 6.31
N LEU A 142 0.30 19.55 6.92
CA LEU A 142 1.19 18.46 6.48
C LEU A 142 0.51 17.09 6.63
N LEU A 143 -0.17 16.86 7.75
CA LEU A 143 -0.90 15.62 8.00
C LEU A 143 -2.04 15.42 7.00
N VAL A 144 -2.88 16.43 6.79
CA VAL A 144 -3.97 16.39 5.81
C VAL A 144 -3.45 16.19 4.39
N THR A 145 -2.31 16.82 4.05
CA THR A 145 -1.67 16.64 2.73
C THR A 145 -1.19 15.21 2.55
N GLY A 146 -0.47 14.66 3.53
CA GLY A 146 -0.01 13.27 3.50
C GLY A 146 -1.16 12.27 3.43
N TRP A 147 -2.24 12.53 4.17
CA TRP A 147 -3.43 11.69 4.19
C TRP A 147 -4.19 11.74 2.85
N SER A 148 -4.35 12.95 2.29
CA SER A 148 -4.95 13.14 0.97
C SER A 148 -4.18 12.39 -0.13
N LEU A 149 -2.84 12.49 -0.14
CA LEU A 149 -1.99 11.78 -1.10
C LEU A 149 -2.15 10.26 -0.98
N LEU A 150 -2.25 9.73 0.23
CA LEU A 150 -2.44 8.30 0.49
C LEU A 150 -3.80 7.80 -0.02
N TRP A 151 -4.87 8.57 0.17
CA TRP A 151 -6.21 8.19 -0.29
C TRP A 151 -6.40 8.32 -1.80
N ILE A 152 -5.82 9.35 -2.41
CA ILE A 152 -5.88 9.58 -3.87
C ILE A 152 -5.02 8.56 -4.63
N SER A 153 -4.02 7.95 -4.00
CA SER A 153 -3.16 6.97 -4.65
C SER A 153 -3.92 5.67 -4.98
N PRO A 154 -3.97 5.24 -6.26
CA PRO A 154 -4.55 3.95 -6.64
C PRO A 154 -3.61 2.77 -6.35
N LEU A 155 -2.36 3.02 -5.95
CA LEU A 155 -1.32 2.00 -5.78
C LEU A 155 -1.51 1.13 -4.53
N TRP A 156 -2.46 1.48 -3.66
CA TRP A 156 -2.59 0.95 -2.30
C TRP A 156 -3.94 0.28 -2.14
N THR A 157 -3.94 -0.91 -1.52
CA THR A 157 -5.20 -1.58 -1.19
C THR A 157 -5.93 -0.82 -0.09
N VAL A 158 -7.23 -1.06 0.04
CA VAL A 158 -8.05 -0.44 1.09
C VAL A 158 -7.45 -0.72 2.48
N GLY A 159 -6.99 -1.95 2.74
CA GLY A 159 -6.35 -2.32 4.01
C GLY A 159 -5.04 -1.55 4.28
N GLU A 160 -4.20 -1.36 3.26
CA GLU A 160 -2.95 -0.58 3.38
C GLU A 160 -3.23 0.90 3.65
N LYS A 161 -4.30 1.45 3.07
CA LYS A 161 -4.74 2.83 3.34
C LYS A 161 -5.20 3.00 4.79
N PHE A 162 -5.94 2.04 5.32
CA PHE A 162 -6.33 2.02 6.74
C PHE A 162 -5.11 1.90 7.65
N ALA A 163 -4.19 0.98 7.36
CA ALA A 163 -2.96 0.84 8.13
C ALA A 163 -2.16 2.15 8.15
N GLY A 164 -1.94 2.77 6.99
CA GLY A 164 -1.23 4.05 6.89
C GLY A 164 -1.94 5.20 7.61
N THR A 165 -3.28 5.18 7.63
CA THR A 165 -4.10 6.19 8.30
C THR A 165 -4.07 6.07 9.82
N PHE A 166 -4.06 4.86 10.37
CA PHE A 166 -4.22 4.66 11.80
C PHE A 166 -2.88 4.43 12.52
N LEU A 167 -1.97 3.63 11.96
CA LEU A 167 -0.69 3.32 12.62
C LEU A 167 0.25 4.53 12.68
N LEU A 168 0.34 5.30 11.60
CA LEU A 168 1.31 6.41 11.52
C LEU A 168 0.95 7.57 12.45
N PRO A 169 -0.29 8.09 12.49
CA PRO A 169 -0.68 9.11 13.46
C PRO A 169 -0.65 8.56 14.89
N ALA A 170 -1.03 7.30 15.12
CA ALA A 170 -0.93 6.70 16.45
C ALA A 170 0.51 6.72 16.98
N THR A 171 1.50 6.46 16.12
CA THR A 171 2.92 6.57 16.48
C THR A 171 3.27 7.99 16.92
N GLY A 172 2.85 8.99 16.14
CA GLY A 172 3.08 10.41 16.44
C GLY A 172 2.36 10.89 17.71
N VAL A 173 1.12 10.46 17.92
CA VAL A 173 0.32 10.78 19.12
C VAL A 173 0.95 10.13 20.34
N VAL A 174 1.33 8.85 20.29
CA VAL A 174 2.01 8.17 21.40
C VAL A 174 3.31 8.88 21.75
N PHE A 175 4.13 9.22 20.74
CA PHE A 175 5.38 9.93 20.96
C PHE A 175 5.17 11.33 21.54
N PHE A 176 4.19 12.09 21.03
CA PHE A 176 3.86 13.43 21.49
C PHE A 176 3.32 13.42 22.92
N THR A 177 2.33 12.57 23.21
CA THR A 177 1.76 12.40 24.54
C THR A 177 2.83 11.95 25.53
N PHE A 178 3.71 11.03 25.13
CA PHE A 178 4.83 10.60 25.95
C PHE A 178 5.82 11.75 26.23
N SER A 179 6.22 12.49 25.20
CA SER A 179 7.16 13.61 25.34
C SER A 179 6.59 14.70 26.26
N PHE A 180 5.31 15.03 26.09
CA PHE A 180 4.60 16.01 26.90
C PHE A 180 4.44 15.55 28.35
N MET A 181 4.10 14.28 28.59
CA MET A 181 3.99 13.74 29.95
C MET A 181 5.34 13.56 30.64
N SER A 182 6.41 13.20 29.91
CA SER A 182 7.73 12.96 30.51
C SER A 182 8.47 14.26 30.88
N GLY A 183 8.15 15.38 30.21
CA GLY A 183 8.80 16.67 30.45
C GLY A 183 8.29 17.43 31.70
N GLY A 184 7.23 16.95 32.35
CA GLY A 184 6.53 17.66 33.43
C GLY A 184 6.75 17.09 34.83
N GLY A 185 7.90 16.50 35.13
CA GLY A 185 8.19 16.00 36.48
C GLY A 185 8.20 17.15 37.49
N THR A 186 7.22 17.19 38.40
CA THR A 186 7.27 18.10 39.54
C THR A 186 8.12 17.46 40.63
N GLU A 187 9.24 18.09 40.96
CA GLU A 187 10.03 17.70 42.12
C GLU A 187 9.34 18.18 43.39
N VAL A 188 9.03 17.26 44.30
CA VAL A 188 8.50 17.58 45.61
C VAL A 188 9.65 17.41 46.61
N CYS A 189 10.14 18.53 47.12
CA CYS A 189 11.17 18.52 48.15
C CYS A 189 10.52 18.62 49.53
N SER A 190 10.81 17.62 50.36
CA SER A 190 10.40 17.60 51.77
C SER A 190 11.64 17.86 52.63
N GLY A 191 11.62 18.95 53.39
CA GLY A 191 12.67 19.32 54.32
C GLY A 191 12.31 18.92 55.75
N SER A 192 13.26 18.31 56.47
CA SER A 192 13.14 18.07 57.92
C SER A 192 14.34 18.67 58.65
N GLY A 193 14.07 19.45 59.69
CA GLY A 193 15.09 20.04 60.56
C GLY A 193 15.32 19.15 61.79
N SER A 194 16.58 18.85 62.09
CA SER A 194 16.99 18.13 63.31
C SER A 194 17.26 19.11 64.46
N SER A 195 17.12 18.65 65.71
CA SER A 195 17.40 19.45 66.92
C SER A 195 18.85 19.95 67.01
N ASP A 196 19.75 19.30 66.29
CA ASP A 196 21.17 19.64 66.23
C ASP A 196 21.48 20.76 65.21
N GLY A 197 20.46 21.34 64.58
CA GLY A 197 20.59 22.42 63.59
C GLY A 197 20.90 21.96 62.16
N THR A 198 20.96 20.65 61.91
CA THR A 198 21.11 20.09 60.57
C THR A 198 19.78 20.05 59.81
N TYR A 199 19.80 20.52 58.57
CA TYR A 199 18.67 20.43 57.63
C TYR A 199 18.93 19.33 56.61
N ASN A 200 18.02 18.35 56.55
CA ASN A 200 18.03 17.34 55.49
C ASN A 200 16.87 17.62 54.54
N GLU A 201 17.19 17.82 53.27
CA GLU A 201 16.22 17.96 52.18
C GLU A 201 16.22 16.66 51.36
N ALA A 202 15.05 16.05 51.25
CA ALA A 202 14.82 14.90 50.39
C ALA A 202 13.85 15.30 49.28
N CYS A 203 14.37 15.42 48.07
CA CYS A 203 13.56 15.64 46.88
C CYS A 203 13.16 14.28 46.28
N ARG A 204 11.86 14.09 46.07
CA ARG A 204 11.32 12.96 45.30
C ARG A 204 10.57 13.50 44.10
N THR A 205 10.84 12.91 42.95
CA THR A 205 10.03 13.12 41.74
C THR A 205 8.78 12.25 41.87
N GLU A 206 7.66 12.83 42.30
CA GLU A 206 6.37 12.15 42.31
C GLU A 206 5.67 12.36 40.95
N GLY A 207 5.18 11.27 40.34
CA GLY A 207 4.28 11.37 39.16
C GLY A 207 4.63 10.51 37.94
N ALA A 208 5.80 9.86 37.88
CA ALA A 208 6.10 8.98 36.75
C ALA A 208 5.51 7.57 36.96
N VAL A 209 4.37 7.30 36.32
CA VAL A 209 3.67 5.99 36.36
C VAL A 209 4.50 4.87 35.69
N ILE A 210 5.51 5.23 34.89
CA ILE A 210 6.35 4.31 34.11
C ILE A 210 7.81 4.63 34.38
N THR A 211 8.62 3.61 34.66
CA THR A 211 10.08 3.80 34.76
C THR A 211 10.64 4.31 33.43
N PRO A 212 11.65 5.19 33.44
CA PRO A 212 12.21 5.74 32.19
C PRO A 212 12.63 4.64 31.20
N ILE A 213 13.16 3.53 31.71
CA ILE A 213 13.59 2.39 30.89
C ILE A 213 12.40 1.71 30.20
N ALA A 214 11.32 1.43 30.92
CA ALA A 214 10.13 0.80 30.33
C ALA A 214 9.48 1.72 29.28
N ALA A 215 9.47 3.02 29.55
CA ALA A 215 9.01 4.03 28.62
C ALA A 215 9.80 4.06 27.30
N TRP A 216 11.14 4.10 27.38
CA TRP A 216 11.99 4.03 26.19
C TRP A 216 11.84 2.70 25.43
N ALA A 217 11.64 1.59 26.13
CA ALA A 217 11.39 0.30 25.50
C ALA A 217 10.08 0.28 24.70
N VAL A 218 8.99 0.86 25.25
CA VAL A 218 7.70 0.98 24.54
C VAL A 218 7.84 1.88 23.31
N LEU A 219 8.51 3.03 23.44
CA LEU A 219 8.77 3.92 22.31
C LEU A 219 9.59 3.23 21.22
N GLY A 220 10.65 2.50 21.60
CA GLY A 220 11.47 1.74 20.67
C GLY A 220 10.66 0.68 19.92
N ALA A 221 9.81 -0.07 20.64
CA ALA A 221 8.94 -1.07 20.02
C ALA A 221 7.95 -0.45 19.02
N VAL A 222 7.31 0.65 19.40
CA VAL A 222 6.38 1.39 18.54
C VAL A 222 7.09 1.94 17.29
N ALA A 223 8.30 2.49 17.45
CA ALA A 223 9.11 2.96 16.33
C ALA A 223 9.51 1.83 15.38
N VAL A 224 9.90 0.67 15.91
CA VAL A 224 10.23 -0.52 15.09
C VAL A 224 9.00 -0.98 14.31
N VAL A 225 7.83 -1.07 14.94
CA VAL A 225 6.58 -1.43 14.26
C VAL A 225 6.28 -0.45 13.12
N ALA A 226 6.38 0.85 13.38
CA ALA A 226 6.15 1.88 12.35
C ALA A 226 7.11 1.76 11.16
N VAL A 227 8.40 1.52 11.42
CA VAL A 227 9.42 1.31 10.37
C VAL A 227 9.12 0.04 9.57
N VAL A 228 8.80 -1.06 10.24
CA VAL A 228 8.46 -2.33 9.56
C VAL A 228 7.24 -2.14 8.67
N THR A 229 6.17 -1.51 9.17
CA THR A 229 4.97 -1.20 8.38
C THR A 229 5.32 -0.33 7.17
N ALA A 230 6.13 0.73 7.35
CA ALA A 230 6.56 1.58 6.25
C ALA A 230 7.38 0.82 5.18
N VAL A 231 8.28 -0.07 5.59
CA VAL A 231 9.07 -0.90 4.67
C VAL A 231 8.21 -1.89 3.90
N VAL A 232 7.24 -2.53 4.56
CA VAL A 232 6.31 -3.46 3.90
C VAL A 232 5.48 -2.72 2.85
N LEU A 233 4.91 -1.57 3.21
CA LEU A 233 4.14 -0.73 2.29
C LEU A 233 4.98 -0.26 1.10
N TYR A 234 6.22 0.17 1.35
CA TYR A 234 7.16 0.56 0.29
C TYR A 234 7.47 -0.60 -0.67
N ARG A 235 7.74 -1.79 -0.13
CA ARG A 235 8.04 -2.98 -0.94
C ARG A 235 6.85 -3.41 -1.78
N ASN A 236 5.65 -3.41 -1.21
CA ASN A 236 4.42 -3.76 -1.94
C ASN A 236 4.14 -2.74 -3.06
N GLY A 237 4.24 -1.44 -2.76
CA GLY A 237 4.06 -0.39 -3.76
C GLY A 237 5.06 -0.48 -4.91
N ARG A 238 6.32 -0.80 -4.62
CA ARG A 238 7.37 -1.01 -5.64
C ARG A 238 7.09 -2.19 -6.56
N ARG A 239 6.55 -3.30 -6.03
CA ARG A 239 6.21 -4.48 -6.84
C ARG A 239 5.13 -4.14 -7.86
N ARG A 240 4.05 -3.49 -7.42
CA ARG A 240 2.94 -3.06 -8.30
C ARG A 240 3.36 -2.03 -9.33
N ALA A 241 4.24 -1.09 -8.96
CA ALA A 241 4.78 -0.12 -9.90
C ALA A 241 5.60 -0.79 -11.03
N ALA A 242 6.35 -1.85 -10.70
CA ALA A 242 7.13 -2.60 -11.68
C ALA A 242 6.24 -3.38 -12.66
N GLU A 243 5.15 -3.98 -12.17
CA GLU A 243 4.16 -4.70 -13.00
C GLU A 243 3.51 -3.74 -14.02
N LEU A 244 3.11 -2.54 -13.59
CA LEU A 244 2.56 -1.52 -14.48
C LEU A 244 3.58 -1.03 -15.52
N ALA A 245 4.86 -0.91 -15.15
CA ALA A 245 5.90 -0.53 -16.10
C ALA A 245 6.11 -1.61 -17.18
N GLN A 246 5.96 -2.88 -16.83
CA GLN A 246 6.05 -4.00 -17.76
C GLN A 246 4.87 -4.05 -18.74
N SER A 247 3.64 -3.83 -18.28
CA SER A 247 2.46 -3.83 -19.14
C SER A 247 2.49 -2.75 -20.24
N PHE A 248 3.15 -1.61 -19.98
CA PHE A 248 3.34 -0.58 -21.00
C PHE A 248 4.46 -0.89 -22.00
N SER A 249 5.37 -1.80 -21.67
CA SER A 249 6.49 -2.18 -22.53
C SER A 249 6.13 -3.26 -23.55
N THR A 250 5.12 -4.10 -23.28
CA THR A 250 4.70 -5.20 -24.14
C THR A 250 3.61 -4.83 -25.16
N GLY A 251 2.95 -3.68 -24.99
CA GLY A 251 1.91 -3.20 -25.91
C GLY A 251 2.40 -2.49 -27.18
N ALA A 252 3.50 -2.93 -27.79
CA ALA A 252 4.08 -2.33 -29.01
C ALA A 252 4.21 -3.33 -30.16
#